data_AF-A0A2E3CVZ1-F1
#
_entry.id   AF-A0A2E3CVZ1-F1
#
_cell.length_a   1.000
_cell.length_b   1.000
_cell.length_c   1.000
_cell.angle_alpha   90.00
_cell.angle_beta   90.00
_cell.angle_gamma   90.00
#
_symmetry.space_group_name_H-M   'P 1'
#
loop_
_entity.id
_entity.type
_entity.pdbx_description
1 polymer ?
#
loop_
_entity_poly.entity_id
_entity_poly.type
_entity_poly.pdbx_seq_one_letter_code
_entity_poly.pdbx_strand_id
1 'polypeptide(L)'
;MKQVVFGFLLYLCVGIPGAFALGIPQIQYLSKEDFLAQAFADEPGWKMLRLNRDLKKQINRILSHPYPAGRIRYWHQGNRTAWIIDEIGKDQPITMGIVVENNAIVDIKILVYREERGGEVHEESFTRQFANVTLRGEGLSKSIDGITGATLSVNAVTKVAEMALVLHQLVQPDQVAQH
;
A
#
# COMPACT_ATOMS: atom_id res chain seq x y z
N MET A 1 -9.93 -48.03 -56.54
CA MET A 1 -8.51 -47.64 -56.65
C MET A 1 -8.42 -46.13 -56.68
N LYS A 2 -7.44 -45.55 -55.96
CA LYS A 2 -6.95 -44.15 -55.99
C LYS A 2 -7.83 -43.14 -55.21
N GLN A 3 -7.33 -42.25 -54.36
CA GLN A 3 -6.05 -42.00 -53.70
C GLN A 3 -6.39 -41.14 -52.45
N VAL A 4 -5.63 -41.32 -51.38
CA VAL A 4 -5.67 -40.53 -50.15
C VAL A 4 -4.97 -39.18 -50.40
N VAL A 5 -5.54 -38.06 -49.94
CA VAL A 5 -4.80 -36.79 -49.81
C VAL A 5 -4.98 -36.28 -48.39
N PHE A 6 -3.92 -36.48 -47.61
CA PHE A 6 -3.72 -35.98 -46.26
C PHE A 6 -3.14 -34.56 -46.37
N GLY A 7 -3.96 -33.54 -46.18
CA GLY A 7 -3.53 -32.14 -46.18
C GLY A 7 -3.02 -31.73 -44.81
N PHE A 8 -1.70 -31.79 -44.61
CA PHE A 8 -1.02 -31.28 -43.42
C PHE A 8 -0.88 -29.75 -43.55
N LEU A 9 -1.79 -28.99 -42.92
CA LEU A 9 -1.71 -27.53 -42.87
C LEU A 9 -0.73 -27.12 -41.75
N LEU A 10 0.50 -26.83 -42.13
CA LEU A 10 1.56 -26.34 -41.23
C LEU A 10 1.25 -24.89 -40.82
N TYR A 11 0.64 -24.70 -39.65
CA TYR A 11 0.44 -23.39 -39.04
C TYR A 11 1.77 -22.88 -38.46
N LEU A 12 2.49 -22.05 -39.22
CA LEU A 12 3.66 -21.34 -38.71
C LEU A 12 3.18 -20.09 -37.95
N CYS A 13 2.71 -20.28 -36.71
CA CYS A 13 2.57 -19.18 -35.77
C CYS A 13 3.96 -18.72 -35.35
N VAL A 14 4.49 -17.71 -36.03
CA VAL A 14 5.62 -16.92 -35.50
C VAL A 14 5.07 -16.12 -34.31
N GLY A 15 5.16 -16.71 -33.13
CA GLY A 15 4.90 -16.01 -31.87
C GLY A 15 5.93 -14.92 -31.73
N ILE A 16 5.50 -13.66 -31.80
CA ILE A 16 6.32 -12.51 -31.41
C ILE A 16 6.45 -12.60 -29.88
N PRO A 17 7.64 -12.87 -29.32
CA PRO A 17 7.81 -12.90 -27.87
C PRO A 17 7.77 -11.46 -27.35
N GLY A 18 6.89 -11.22 -26.39
CA GLY A 18 7.07 -10.28 -25.30
C GLY A 18 7.29 -8.82 -25.68
N ALA A 19 6.26 -8.01 -25.49
CA ALA A 19 6.42 -6.58 -25.28
C ALA A 19 7.50 -6.35 -24.20
N PHE A 20 8.59 -5.69 -24.56
CA PHE A 20 9.53 -5.13 -23.59
C PHE A 20 8.78 -4.06 -22.80
N ALA A 21 8.23 -4.45 -21.65
CA ALA A 21 7.93 -3.49 -20.62
C ALA A 21 9.26 -2.79 -20.30
N LEU A 22 9.35 -1.49 -20.54
CA LEU A 22 10.40 -0.65 -19.99
C LEU A 22 10.22 -0.67 -18.47
N GLY A 23 10.71 -1.74 -17.85
CA GLY A 23 10.52 -2.00 -16.44
C GLY A 23 11.37 -1.03 -15.64
N ILE A 24 10.72 -0.08 -14.97
CA ILE A 24 11.36 0.60 -13.84
C ILE A 24 11.77 -0.50 -12.87
N PRO A 25 13.05 -0.60 -12.47
CA PRO A 25 13.49 -1.62 -11.54
C PRO A 25 12.64 -1.51 -10.27
N GLN A 26 11.97 -2.60 -9.91
CA GLN A 26 11.17 -2.69 -8.69
C GLN A 26 11.61 -3.89 -7.86
N ILE A 27 11.65 -3.68 -6.55
CA ILE A 27 11.93 -4.70 -5.56
C ILE A 27 10.59 -4.98 -4.86
N GLN A 28 10.11 -6.21 -4.99
CA GLN A 28 8.96 -6.69 -4.22
C GLN A 28 9.49 -7.33 -2.94
N TYR A 29 9.28 -6.65 -1.81
CA TYR A 29 9.66 -7.17 -0.49
C TYR A 29 8.59 -8.10 0.08
N LEU A 30 7.32 -7.84 -0.21
CA LEU A 30 6.20 -8.63 0.28
C LEU A 30 5.03 -8.56 -0.70
N SER A 31 4.38 -9.70 -0.98
CA SER A 31 3.16 -9.69 -1.78
C SER A 31 1.98 -9.13 -0.99
N LYS A 32 0.96 -8.65 -1.70
CA LYS A 32 -0.29 -8.22 -1.06
C LYS A 32 -0.94 -9.38 -0.30
N GLU A 33 -0.90 -10.57 -0.89
CA GLU A 33 -1.50 -11.78 -0.33
C GLU A 33 -0.80 -12.18 0.97
N ASP A 34 0.55 -12.18 0.98
CA ASP A 34 1.33 -12.46 2.18
C ASP A 34 1.15 -11.38 3.26
N PHE A 35 1.08 -10.11 2.87
CA PHE A 35 0.79 -9.01 3.79
C PHE A 35 -0.57 -9.20 4.49
N LEU A 36 -1.61 -9.53 3.72
CA LEU A 36 -2.94 -9.75 4.28
C LEU A 36 -2.98 -11.01 5.17
N ALA A 37 -2.28 -12.07 4.78
CA ALA A 37 -2.15 -13.29 5.59
C ALA A 37 -1.37 -13.07 6.90
N GLN A 38 -0.42 -12.13 6.93
CA GLN A 38 0.26 -11.71 8.16
C GLN A 38 -0.61 -10.78 9.02
N ALA A 39 -1.45 -9.95 8.39
CA ALA A 39 -2.27 -8.96 9.07
C ALA A 39 -3.49 -9.56 9.79
N PHE A 40 -4.04 -10.68 9.29
CA PHE A 40 -5.30 -11.28 9.75
C PHE A 40 -5.16 -12.79 9.94
N ALA A 41 -5.86 -13.33 10.95
CA ALA A 41 -5.88 -14.78 11.21
C ALA A 41 -6.76 -15.55 10.22
N ASP A 42 -7.84 -14.93 9.76
CA ASP A 42 -8.77 -15.45 8.76
C ASP A 42 -8.84 -14.51 7.56
N GLU A 43 -9.53 -14.94 6.48
CA GLU A 43 -9.74 -14.09 5.32
C GLU A 43 -10.52 -12.81 5.69
N PRO A 44 -9.92 -11.61 5.54
CA PRO A 44 -10.58 -10.37 5.93
C PRO A 44 -11.64 -9.93 4.92
N GLY A 45 -12.69 -9.30 5.42
CA GLY A 45 -13.62 -8.54 4.56
C GLY A 45 -12.93 -7.34 3.94
N TRP A 46 -13.44 -6.82 2.83
CA TRP A 46 -12.94 -5.58 2.22
C TRP A 46 -14.07 -4.62 1.90
N LYS A 47 -13.77 -3.32 1.95
CA LYS A 47 -14.70 -2.22 1.65
C LYS A 47 -13.98 -1.10 0.90
N MET A 48 -14.77 -0.20 0.33
CA MET A 48 -14.28 1.02 -0.32
C MET A 48 -14.73 2.24 0.49
N LEU A 49 -13.79 2.97 1.07
CA LEU A 49 -14.05 4.26 1.71
C LEU A 49 -14.09 5.35 0.65
N ARG A 50 -15.20 6.10 0.57
CA ARG A 50 -15.31 7.28 -0.31
C ARG A 50 -14.59 8.47 0.33
N LEU A 51 -13.80 9.19 -0.46
CA LEU A 51 -13.11 10.39 -0.01
C LEU A 51 -13.97 11.61 -0.32
N ASN A 52 -14.73 12.08 0.68
CA ASN A 52 -15.47 13.34 0.57
C ASN A 52 -14.50 14.54 0.52
N ARG A 53 -15.05 15.74 0.32
CA ARG A 53 -14.24 16.97 0.17
C ARG A 53 -13.35 17.24 1.39
N ASP A 54 -13.87 17.05 2.60
CA ASP A 54 -13.15 17.42 3.82
C ASP A 54 -12.08 16.39 4.18
N LEU A 55 -12.39 15.10 4.05
CA LEU A 55 -11.41 14.03 4.17
C LEU A 55 -10.28 14.20 3.15
N LYS A 56 -10.62 14.55 1.90
CA LYS A 56 -9.59 14.78 0.87
C LYS A 56 -8.70 15.97 1.20
N LYS A 57 -9.25 17.07 1.76
CA LYS A 57 -8.44 18.19 2.24
C LYS A 57 -7.50 17.78 3.38
N GLN A 58 -7.98 16.97 4.32
CA GLN A 58 -7.17 16.48 5.43
C GLN A 58 -6.03 15.60 4.92
N ILE A 59 -6.32 14.60 4.09
CA ILE A 59 -5.31 13.73 3.47
C ILE A 59 -4.27 14.56 2.71
N ASN A 60 -4.70 15.54 1.92
CA ASN A 60 -3.76 16.37 1.15
C ASN A 60 -2.83 17.20 2.04
N ARG A 61 -3.28 17.61 3.24
CA ARG A 61 -2.42 18.30 4.21
C ARG A 61 -1.33 17.36 4.73
N ILE A 62 -1.71 16.14 5.10
CA ILE A 62 -0.81 15.09 5.59
C ILE A 62 0.24 14.75 4.51
N LEU A 63 -0.22 14.44 3.30
CA LEU A 63 0.67 14.04 2.19
C LEU A 63 1.45 15.24 1.61
N SER A 64 0.98 16.47 1.85
CA SER A 64 1.50 17.71 1.24
C SER A 64 1.37 17.75 -0.29
N HIS A 65 0.49 16.93 -0.86
CA HIS A 65 0.10 16.97 -2.27
C HIS A 65 -1.33 16.41 -2.45
N PRO A 66 -1.97 16.61 -3.62
CA PRO A 66 -3.28 16.02 -3.88
C PRO A 66 -3.24 14.49 -3.94
N TYR A 67 -4.14 13.83 -3.21
CA TYR A 67 -4.36 12.40 -3.36
C TYR A 67 -5.20 12.11 -4.62
N PRO A 68 -4.75 11.22 -5.53
CA PRO A 68 -5.34 11.10 -6.86
C PRO A 68 -6.72 10.43 -6.85
N ALA A 69 -6.93 9.44 -5.98
CA ALA A 69 -8.16 8.65 -6.00
C ALA A 69 -9.35 9.34 -5.30
N GLY A 70 -10.57 8.91 -5.65
CA GLY A 70 -11.82 9.31 -4.98
C GLY A 70 -12.32 8.31 -3.94
N ARG A 71 -11.69 7.14 -3.85
CA ARG A 71 -12.01 6.07 -2.91
C ARG A 71 -10.77 5.24 -2.62
N ILE A 72 -10.70 4.71 -1.40
CA ILE A 72 -9.59 3.86 -0.94
C ILE A 72 -10.16 2.50 -0.55
N ARG A 73 -9.53 1.42 -1.03
CA ARG A 73 -9.85 0.07 -0.58
C ARG A 73 -9.17 -0.17 0.76
N TYR A 74 -9.88 -0.83 1.67
CA TYR A 74 -9.30 -1.34 2.90
C TYR A 74 -9.85 -2.73 3.21
N TRP A 75 -9.07 -3.48 3.97
CA TRP A 75 -9.45 -4.77 4.53
C TRP A 75 -9.74 -4.60 6.01
N HIS A 76 -10.68 -5.39 6.54
CA HIS A 76 -11.07 -5.27 7.93
C HIS A 76 -11.54 -6.60 8.53
N GLN A 77 -11.34 -6.73 9.85
CA GLN A 77 -11.88 -7.80 10.69
C GLN A 77 -12.03 -7.23 12.11
N GLY A 78 -13.26 -7.17 12.64
CA GLY A 78 -13.52 -6.52 13.93
C GLY A 78 -13.05 -5.05 13.96
N ASN A 79 -12.22 -4.71 14.96
CA ASN A 79 -11.62 -3.37 15.14
C ASN A 79 -10.27 -3.22 14.41
N ARG A 80 -9.88 -4.18 13.57
CA ARG A 80 -8.63 -4.17 12.80
C ARG A 80 -8.88 -3.77 11.36
N THR A 81 -8.04 -2.88 10.83
CA THR A 81 -8.04 -2.46 9.43
C THR A 81 -6.66 -2.59 8.82
N ALA A 82 -6.58 -3.00 7.55
CA ALA A 82 -5.35 -2.95 6.77
C ALA A 82 -5.54 -2.06 5.53
N TRP A 83 -4.53 -1.24 5.27
CA TRP A 83 -4.48 -0.26 4.19
C TRP A 83 -3.29 -0.57 3.30
N ILE A 84 -3.50 -0.56 1.98
CA ILE A 84 -2.42 -0.65 1.00
C ILE A 84 -2.41 0.64 0.20
N ILE A 85 -1.36 1.44 0.36
CA ILE A 85 -1.27 2.81 -0.15
C ILE A 85 0.03 2.96 -0.95
N ASP A 86 -0.09 3.57 -2.12
CA ASP A 86 1.05 4.07 -2.89
C ASP A 86 1.28 5.54 -2.56
N GLU A 87 2.51 5.89 -2.19
CA GLU A 87 2.93 7.26 -1.94
C GLU A 87 4.26 7.54 -2.64
N ILE A 88 4.41 8.74 -3.17
CA ILE A 88 5.64 9.17 -3.85
C ILE A 88 6.81 9.25 -2.85
N GLY A 89 7.91 8.57 -3.16
CA GLY A 89 9.18 8.73 -2.47
C GLY A 89 9.90 9.98 -2.96
N LYS A 90 11.05 9.79 -3.61
CA LYS A 90 11.74 10.85 -4.35
C LYS A 90 11.12 11.08 -5.73
N ASP A 91 11.04 10.02 -6.52
CA ASP A 91 10.69 10.03 -7.93
C ASP A 91 9.71 8.90 -8.30
N GLN A 92 9.59 7.84 -7.48
CA GLN A 92 8.73 6.68 -7.75
C GLN A 92 7.86 6.31 -6.54
N PRO A 93 6.70 5.68 -6.75
CA PRO A 93 5.83 5.29 -5.66
C PRO A 93 6.41 4.14 -4.83
N ILE A 94 6.21 4.22 -3.52
CA ILE A 94 6.43 3.16 -2.55
C ILE A 94 5.06 2.56 -2.21
N THR A 95 4.90 1.25 -2.42
CA THR A 95 3.66 0.55 -2.04
C THR A 95 3.80 0.05 -0.61
N MET A 96 2.93 0.48 0.29
CA MET A 96 3.02 0.19 1.72
C MET A 96 1.73 -0.47 2.23
N GLY A 97 1.89 -1.49 3.07
CA GLY A 97 0.82 -2.10 3.86
C GLY A 97 0.87 -1.59 5.30
N ILE A 98 -0.24 -1.10 5.84
CA ILE A 98 -0.34 -0.57 7.20
C ILE A 98 -1.50 -1.26 7.90
N VAL A 99 -1.22 -1.85 9.06
CA VAL A 99 -2.23 -2.48 9.93
C VAL A 99 -2.49 -1.58 11.13
N VAL A 100 -3.75 -1.24 11.36
CA VAL A 100 -4.20 -0.41 12.48
C VAL A 100 -5.27 -1.16 13.25
N GLU A 101 -5.15 -1.18 14.57
CA GLU A 101 -6.09 -1.79 15.49
C GLU A 101 -6.15 -0.96 16.78
N ASN A 102 -7.34 -0.79 17.36
CA ASN A 102 -7.52 -0.01 18.58
C ASN A 102 -6.92 1.42 18.49
N ASN A 103 -7.08 2.09 17.34
CA ASN A 103 -6.50 3.42 17.05
C ASN A 103 -4.97 3.50 17.12
N ALA A 104 -4.27 2.37 17.09
CA ALA A 104 -2.82 2.28 17.10
C ALA A 104 -2.31 1.47 15.90
N ILE A 105 -1.14 1.85 15.38
CA ILE A 105 -0.47 1.07 14.34
C ILE A 105 0.06 -0.22 14.97
N VAL A 106 -0.32 -1.34 14.37
CA VAL A 106 0.18 -2.68 14.73
C VAL A 106 1.45 -2.98 13.96
N ASP A 107 1.45 -2.71 12.65
CA ASP A 107 2.58 -3.03 11.77
C ASP A 107 2.57 -2.17 10.51
N ILE A 108 3.75 -1.95 9.94
CA ILE A 108 3.97 -1.35 8.62
C ILE A 108 4.91 -2.25 7.83
N LYS A 109 4.53 -2.57 6.59
CA LYS A 109 5.35 -3.31 5.63
C LYS A 109 5.50 -2.50 4.36
N ILE A 110 6.73 -2.47 3.83
CA ILE A 110 6.94 -2.06 2.44
C ILE A 110 6.68 -3.27 1.56
N LEU A 111 5.77 -3.15 0.60
CA LEU A 111 5.39 -4.24 -0.31
C LEU A 111 6.20 -4.19 -1.60
N VAL A 112 6.28 -3.00 -2.21
CA VAL A 112 7.03 -2.76 -3.45
C VAL A 112 7.78 -1.43 -3.38
N TYR A 113 9.05 -1.45 -3.73
CA TYR A 113 9.94 -0.29 -3.78
C TYR A 113 10.54 -0.13 -5.18
N ARG A 114 10.69 1.12 -5.65
CA ARG A 114 10.95 1.42 -7.07
C ARG A 114 12.07 2.45 -7.29
N GLU A 115 12.87 2.71 -6.27
CA GLU A 115 13.97 3.69 -6.33
C GLU A 115 15.32 3.03 -6.05
N GLU A 116 16.39 3.66 -6.52
CA GLU A 116 17.76 3.15 -6.31
C GLU A 116 18.25 3.28 -4.87
N ARG A 117 17.79 4.31 -4.15
CA ARG A 117 18.21 4.65 -2.78
C ARG A 117 17.01 4.83 -1.88
N GLY A 118 17.20 4.64 -0.59
CA GLY A 118 16.17 4.78 0.42
C GLY A 118 15.31 3.55 0.63
N GLY A 119 15.67 2.42 -0.01
CA GLY A 119 14.99 1.15 0.14
C GLY A 119 15.09 0.57 1.55
N GLU A 120 16.00 1.07 2.38
CA GLU A 120 16.22 0.68 3.77
C GLU A 120 14.98 0.87 4.65
N VAL A 121 13.96 1.63 4.20
CA VAL A 121 12.66 1.73 4.89
C VAL A 121 11.89 0.42 4.97
N HIS A 122 12.28 -0.62 4.22
CA HIS A 122 11.70 -1.97 4.38
C HIS A 122 12.22 -2.72 5.60
N GLU A 123 13.37 -2.30 6.15
CA GLU A 123 14.03 -2.99 7.25
C GLU A 123 13.18 -2.98 8.51
N GLU A 124 13.15 -4.11 9.19
CA GLU A 124 12.33 -4.28 10.40
C GLU A 124 12.78 -3.34 11.54
N SER A 125 14.07 -3.02 11.59
CA SER A 125 14.63 -2.04 12.54
C SER A 125 14.00 -0.65 12.39
N PHE A 126 13.61 -0.26 11.16
CA PHE A 126 12.90 0.98 10.90
C PHE A 126 11.40 0.84 11.14
N THR A 127 10.73 -0.18 10.57
CA THR A 127 9.26 -0.28 10.63
C THR A 127 8.72 -0.56 12.03
N ARG A 128 9.47 -1.24 12.91
CA ARG A 128 9.10 -1.44 14.32
C ARG A 128 8.95 -0.13 15.09
N GLN A 129 9.54 0.97 14.61
CA GLN A 129 9.29 2.29 15.19
C GLN A 129 7.82 2.69 15.12
N PHE A 130 7.00 2.14 14.22
CA PHE A 130 5.59 2.51 14.14
C PHE A 130 4.68 1.72 15.07
N ALA A 131 5.16 0.66 15.71
CA ALA A 131 4.36 -0.12 16.65
C ALA A 131 3.82 0.76 17.80
N ASN A 132 2.52 0.60 18.09
CA ASN A 132 1.75 1.33 19.09
C ASN A 132 1.68 2.86 18.89
N VAL A 133 2.03 3.36 17.70
CA VAL A 133 1.87 4.78 17.37
C VAL A 133 0.39 5.10 17.14
N THR A 134 -0.05 6.22 17.68
CA THR A 134 -1.41 6.74 17.58
C THR A 134 -1.37 8.17 17.03
N LEU A 135 -2.54 8.77 16.79
CA LEU A 135 -2.62 10.21 16.56
C LEU A 135 -2.51 10.99 17.88
N ARG A 136 -1.84 12.14 17.83
CA ARG A 136 -1.78 13.16 18.89
C ARG A 136 -1.86 14.54 18.24
N GLY A 137 -3.01 15.20 18.35
CA GLY A 137 -3.26 16.46 17.65
C GLY A 137 -3.32 16.23 16.14
N GLU A 138 -2.54 17.00 15.38
CA GLU A 138 -2.44 16.89 13.91
C GLU A 138 -1.25 16.03 13.45
N GLY A 139 -0.76 15.09 14.27
CA GLY A 139 0.37 14.25 13.89
C GLY A 139 0.48 12.95 14.70
N LEU A 140 1.60 12.25 14.53
CA LEU A 140 1.90 11.02 15.27
C LEU A 140 2.22 11.27 16.75
N SER A 141 1.93 10.31 17.61
CA SER A 141 2.16 10.41 19.05
C SER A 141 3.63 10.37 19.48
N LYS A 142 4.53 9.99 18.57
CA LYS A 142 5.98 10.02 18.75
C LYS A 142 6.70 10.32 17.42
N SER A 143 7.95 10.76 17.53
CA SER A 143 8.84 10.97 16.39
C SER A 143 9.36 9.62 15.84
N ILE A 144 9.67 9.61 14.55
CA ILE A 144 10.28 8.47 13.86
C ILE A 144 11.70 8.86 13.47
N ASP A 145 12.67 8.05 13.87
CA ASP A 145 14.06 8.24 13.51
C ASP A 145 14.26 8.02 12.02
N GLY A 146 15.01 8.92 11.40
CA GLY A 146 15.33 8.85 9.99
C GLY A 146 16.39 7.80 9.66
N ILE A 147 16.52 7.52 8.37
CA ILE A 147 17.60 6.74 7.81
C ILE A 147 18.46 7.67 6.95
N THR A 148 19.77 7.65 7.16
CA THR A 148 20.72 8.47 6.39
C THR A 148 20.58 8.19 4.90
N GLY A 149 20.38 9.23 4.10
CA GLY A 149 20.23 9.11 2.64
C GLY A 149 18.83 8.67 2.16
N ALA A 150 17.88 8.44 3.06
CA ALA A 150 16.52 7.98 2.75
C ALA A 150 15.43 8.94 3.26
N THR A 151 15.76 10.22 3.47
CA THR A 151 14.84 11.20 4.10
C THR A 151 13.47 11.28 3.42
N LEU A 152 13.42 11.22 2.09
CA LEU A 152 12.17 11.28 1.32
C LEU A 152 11.33 10.01 1.50
N SER A 153 11.95 8.84 1.47
CA SER A 153 11.29 7.56 1.73
C SER A 153 10.76 7.48 3.16
N VAL A 154 11.54 7.93 4.16
CA VAL A 154 11.09 8.01 5.56
C VAL A 154 9.89 8.94 5.70
N ASN A 155 9.93 10.10 5.05
CA ASN A 155 8.83 11.05 5.07
C ASN A 155 7.54 10.47 4.43
N ALA A 156 7.67 9.78 3.30
CA ALA A 156 6.54 9.08 2.65
C ALA A 156 5.90 8.04 3.58
N VAL A 157 6.70 7.18 4.22
CA VAL A 157 6.20 6.18 5.16
C VAL A 157 5.51 6.84 6.36
N THR A 158 6.12 7.90 6.91
CA THR A 158 5.58 8.62 8.07
C THR A 158 4.23 9.26 7.76
N LYS A 159 4.10 9.91 6.60
CA LYS A 159 2.84 10.54 6.15
C LYS A 159 1.74 9.51 5.92
N VAL A 160 2.06 8.37 5.31
CA VAL A 160 1.08 7.31 5.11
C VAL A 160 0.68 6.64 6.42
N ALA A 161 1.59 6.52 7.39
CA ALA A 161 1.27 6.04 8.73
C ALA A 161 0.22 6.93 9.41
N GLU A 162 0.41 8.26 9.35
CA GLU A 162 -0.54 9.23 9.88
C GLU A 162 -1.89 9.18 9.14
N MET A 163 -1.85 9.15 7.81
CA MET A 163 -3.04 9.00 6.97
C MET A 163 -3.82 7.73 7.33
N ALA A 164 -3.17 6.58 7.50
CA ALA A 164 -3.82 5.33 7.83
C ALA A 164 -4.54 5.38 9.19
N LEU A 165 -3.98 6.07 10.17
CA LEU A 165 -4.65 6.30 11.47
C LEU A 165 -5.91 7.16 11.33
N VAL A 166 -5.85 8.24 10.53
CA VAL A 166 -7.04 9.08 10.23
C VAL A 166 -8.12 8.25 9.55
N LEU A 167 -7.74 7.47 8.53
CA LEU A 167 -8.67 6.62 7.81
C LEU A 167 -9.30 5.55 8.70
N HIS A 168 -8.51 4.96 9.60
CA HIS A 168 -8.97 3.97 10.56
C HIS A 168 -10.09 4.51 11.45
N GLN A 169 -9.95 5.72 12.00
CA GLN A 169 -10.97 6.33 12.87
C GLN A 169 -12.33 6.49 12.16
N LEU A 170 -12.32 6.76 10.86
CA LEU A 170 -13.55 6.99 10.08
C LEU A 170 -14.31 5.72 9.72
N VAL A 171 -13.66 4.57 9.75
CA VAL A 171 -14.26 3.29 9.36
C VAL A 171 -14.60 2.40 10.54
N GLN A 172 -14.36 2.87 11.78
CA GLN A 172 -14.67 2.08 12.95
C GLN A 172 -16.19 1.91 13.15
N PRO A 173 -16.65 0.72 13.57
CA PRO A 173 -18.06 0.40 13.74
C PRO A 173 -18.83 1.46 14.54
N ASP A 174 -18.21 2.04 15.58
CA ASP A 174 -18.83 3.02 16.47
C ASP A 174 -19.00 4.41 15.85
N GLN A 175 -18.33 4.71 14.74
CA GLN A 175 -18.34 6.00 14.04
C GLN A 175 -19.16 5.97 12.74
N VAL A 176 -19.33 4.80 12.11
CA VAL A 176 -20.05 4.65 10.83
C VAL A 176 -21.58 4.76 11.02
N ALA A 177 -22.10 4.61 12.24
CA ALA A 177 -23.54 4.73 12.53
C ALA A 177 -24.07 6.18 12.55
N GLN A 178 -23.23 7.19 12.32
CA GLN A 178 -23.60 8.61 12.44
C GLN A 178 -23.43 9.45 11.14
N HIS A 179 -23.17 8.82 9.99
CA HIS A 179 -23.04 9.52 8.70
C HIS A 179 -23.82 8.87 7.55
#